data_AF-F4QBS8-F1
#
_entry.id   AF-F4QBS8-F1
#
_cell.length_a   1.000
_cell.length_b   1.000
_cell.length_c   1.000
_cell.angle_alpha   90.00
_cell.angle_beta   90.00
_cell.angle_gamma   90.00
#
_symmetry.space_group_name_H-M   'P 1'
#
loop_
_entity.id
_entity.type
_entity.pdbx_description
1 polymer ?
#
loop_
_entity_poly.entity_id
_entity_poly.type
_entity_poly.pdbx_seq_one_letter_code
_entity_poly.pdbx_strand_id
1 'polypeptide(L)'
;MQRIFKEFIGRWNINRKIIHKLVADNPNNTNTQSCLLSAPTTTTTPPNLKSFGEQKMTVTGSATFVPLDNDSNTLRYTEEGVLEQEDTGARYPVNQKYIYRYDEQADRISVYFDETPERLLHTLIIDQPQPQPNTLFATGHHPCGDDTYNATYQFEMPQHRFTLTYNVSGPNKNYQMSTIFTK
;
A
#
# COMPACT_ATOMS: atom_id res chain seq x y z
N MET A 1 -6.73 -6.91 17.71
CA MET A 1 -6.48 -7.10 16.25
C MET A 1 -6.79 -8.51 15.73
N GLN A 2 -6.63 -9.60 16.51
CA GLN A 2 -6.74 -10.99 16.03
C GLN A 2 -7.95 -11.30 15.13
N ARG A 3 -9.16 -10.88 15.51
CA ARG A 3 -10.38 -11.13 14.73
C ARG A 3 -10.27 -10.54 13.33
N ILE A 4 -9.78 -9.31 13.21
CA ILE A 4 -9.64 -8.60 11.92
C ILE A 4 -8.57 -9.27 11.07
N PHE A 5 -7.46 -9.69 11.68
CA PHE A 5 -6.41 -10.40 10.96
C PHE A 5 -6.93 -11.67 10.27
N LYS A 6 -7.75 -12.47 10.98
CA LYS A 6 -8.36 -13.68 10.42
C LYS A 6 -9.32 -13.38 9.26
N GLU A 7 -9.99 -12.23 9.29
CA GLU A 7 -10.93 -11.84 8.23
C GLU A 7 -10.25 -11.49 6.91
N PHE A 8 -8.95 -11.18 6.90
CA PHE A 8 -8.19 -11.01 5.67
C PHE A 8 -8.18 -12.27 4.82
N ILE A 9 -8.25 -13.45 5.42
CA ILE A 9 -8.11 -14.72 4.70
C ILE A 9 -9.12 -14.82 3.55
N GLY A 10 -8.62 -15.26 2.40
CA GLY A 10 -9.41 -15.45 1.18
C GLY A 10 -9.07 -14.45 0.08
N ARG A 11 -9.96 -14.39 -0.91
CA ARG A 11 -9.83 -13.55 -2.09
C ARG A 11 -10.57 -12.24 -1.92
N TRP A 12 -10.00 -11.17 -2.46
CA TRP A 12 -10.53 -9.82 -2.46
C TRP A 12 -10.46 -9.23 -3.86
N ASN A 13 -11.48 -8.47 -4.23
CA ASN A 13 -11.40 -7.54 -5.35
C ASN A 13 -10.72 -6.27 -4.87
N ILE A 14 -9.86 -5.69 -5.72
CA ILE A 14 -9.19 -4.42 -5.41
C ILE A 14 -9.56 -3.35 -6.42
N ASN A 15 -9.82 -2.15 -5.89
CA ASN A 15 -9.89 -0.92 -6.65
C ASN A 15 -9.00 0.11 -5.96
N ARG A 16 -7.95 0.56 -6.65
CA ARG A 16 -7.00 1.51 -6.13
C ARG A 16 -7.03 2.78 -6.95
N LYS A 17 -6.98 3.92 -6.27
CA LYS A 17 -6.74 5.23 -6.87
C LYS A 17 -5.38 5.75 -6.41
N ILE A 18 -4.61 6.27 -7.35
CA ILE A 18 -3.31 6.88 -7.10
C ILE A 18 -3.38 8.30 -7.64
N ILE A 19 -3.09 9.27 -6.79
CA ILE A 19 -3.01 10.69 -7.16
C ILE A 19 -1.59 11.13 -6.84
N HIS A 20 -0.81 11.35 -7.89
CA HIS A 20 0.57 11.83 -7.79
C HIS A 20 0.60 13.34 -8.04
N LYS A 21 0.99 14.10 -7.03
CA LYS A 21 1.20 15.54 -7.13
C LYS A 21 2.63 15.75 -7.59
N LEU A 22 2.82 16.22 -8.82
CA LEU A 22 4.16 16.49 -9.34
C LEU A 22 4.80 17.61 -8.50
N VAL A 23 5.91 17.29 -7.83
CA VAL A 23 6.76 18.26 -7.13
C VAL A 23 7.81 18.76 -8.12
N ALA A 24 8.18 20.03 -8.07
CA ALA A 24 9.24 20.57 -8.94
C ALA A 24 10.57 19.82 -8.69
N ASP A 25 11.24 19.38 -9.75
CA ASP A 25 12.55 18.72 -9.66
C ASP A 25 13.56 19.60 -8.90
N ASN A 26 14.20 19.04 -7.87
CA ASN A 26 15.40 19.62 -7.29
C ASN A 26 16.63 19.03 -8.00
N PRO A 27 17.40 19.82 -8.78
CA PRO A 27 18.46 19.29 -9.66
C PRO A 27 19.69 18.69 -8.96
N ASN A 28 19.73 18.60 -7.62
CA ASN A 28 20.94 18.32 -6.85
C ASN A 28 20.94 17.02 -6.00
N ASN A 29 20.05 16.05 -6.22
CA ASN A 29 20.04 14.84 -5.38
C ASN A 29 20.29 13.54 -6.15
N THR A 30 21.42 12.89 -5.88
CA THR A 30 21.87 11.60 -6.42
C THR A 30 21.48 10.38 -5.57
N ASN A 31 20.67 10.52 -4.52
CA ASN A 31 20.28 9.38 -3.67
C ASN A 31 19.01 8.69 -4.17
N THR A 32 19.17 7.72 -5.07
CA THR A 32 18.12 6.75 -5.41
C THR A 32 18.24 5.52 -4.53
N GLN A 33 17.78 5.60 -3.27
CA GLN A 33 17.38 4.39 -2.54
C GLN A 33 15.91 4.12 -2.85
N SER A 34 15.66 3.13 -3.72
CA SER A 34 14.34 2.78 -4.24
C SER A 34 13.55 1.93 -3.24
N CYS A 35 12.99 2.53 -2.19
CA CYS A 35 11.79 1.98 -1.54
C CYS A 35 10.58 2.39 -2.38
N LEU A 36 10.29 1.65 -3.45
CA LEU A 36 9.07 1.85 -4.21
C LEU A 36 7.98 0.95 -3.60
N LEU A 37 6.97 1.57 -2.98
CA LEU A 37 5.66 0.93 -2.83
C LEU A 37 5.03 0.86 -4.22
N SER A 38 5.52 -0.07 -5.06
CA SER A 38 5.07 -0.29 -6.43
C SER A 38 4.91 1.00 -7.24
N ALA A 39 6.01 1.66 -7.57
CA ALA A 39 6.01 2.37 -8.85
C ALA A 39 6.31 1.33 -9.94
N PRO A 40 5.60 1.37 -11.09
CA PRO A 40 5.94 0.51 -12.22
C PRO A 40 7.41 0.71 -12.56
N THR A 41 8.18 -0.37 -12.61
CA THR A 41 9.57 -0.34 -13.05
C THR A 41 9.56 -0.19 -14.57
N THR A 42 9.33 1.02 -15.07
CA THR A 42 9.54 1.36 -16.48
C THR A 42 10.97 1.84 -16.67
N THR A 43 11.82 0.98 -17.23
CA THR A 43 13.23 1.26 -17.58
C THR A 43 13.37 2.15 -18.82
N THR A 44 12.43 3.07 -19.03
CA THR A 44 12.46 4.00 -20.16
C THR A 44 12.20 5.40 -19.64
N THR A 45 13.27 6.20 -19.62
CA THR A 45 13.24 7.65 -19.38
C THR A 45 12.15 8.29 -20.26
N PRO A 46 11.06 8.84 -19.71
CA PRO A 46 10.14 9.65 -20.49
C PRO A 46 10.83 10.97 -20.83
N PRO A 47 10.78 11.46 -22.07
CA PRO A 47 11.35 12.75 -22.42
C PRO A 47 10.46 13.86 -21.86
N ASN A 48 11.08 14.81 -21.15
CA ASN A 48 10.57 16.15 -20.83
C ASN A 48 9.11 16.24 -20.35
N LEU A 49 8.87 16.27 -19.04
CA LEU A 49 7.61 16.74 -18.47
C LEU A 49 7.83 18.05 -17.70
N LYS A 50 7.65 19.19 -18.38
CA LYS A 50 7.32 20.45 -17.69
C LYS A 50 5.80 20.54 -17.57
N SER A 51 5.24 20.35 -16.36
CA SER A 51 4.08 21.12 -15.88
C SER A 51 3.65 20.68 -14.48
N PHE A 52 3.36 21.67 -13.62
CA PHE A 52 2.52 21.51 -12.44
C PHE A 52 1.20 20.79 -12.80
N GLY A 53 0.88 19.70 -12.12
CA GLY A 53 -0.34 18.92 -12.36
C GLY A 53 -0.45 17.71 -11.44
N GLU A 54 -1.66 17.15 -11.35
CA GLU A 54 -1.93 15.86 -10.69
C GLU A 54 -1.98 14.76 -11.75
N GLN A 55 -1.18 13.71 -11.60
CA GLN A 55 -1.33 12.49 -12.39
C GLN A 55 -2.23 11.52 -11.65
N LYS A 56 -3.27 11.04 -12.34
CA LYS A 56 -4.23 10.09 -11.77
C LYS A 56 -4.09 8.75 -12.44
N MET A 57 -4.01 7.72 -11.62
CA MET A 57 -3.95 6.33 -12.06
C MET A 57 -4.93 5.50 -11.25
N THR A 58 -5.47 4.47 -11.87
CA THR A 58 -6.31 3.48 -11.17
C THR A 58 -5.71 2.09 -11.31
N VAL A 59 -5.85 1.26 -10.29
CA VAL A 59 -5.56 -0.17 -10.39
C VAL A 59 -6.83 -0.95 -10.12
N THR A 60 -7.15 -1.89 -10.98
CA THR A 60 -8.22 -2.88 -10.75
C THR A 60 -7.65 -4.27 -10.84
N GLY A 61 -8.12 -5.18 -9.99
CA GLY A 61 -7.56 -6.52 -9.92
C GLY A 61 -8.10 -7.32 -8.75
N SER A 62 -7.32 -8.30 -8.31
CA SER A 62 -7.62 -9.09 -7.12
C SER A 62 -6.41 -9.33 -6.26
N ALA A 63 -6.67 -9.56 -4.97
CA ALA A 63 -5.68 -9.95 -4.00
C ALA A 63 -6.11 -11.21 -3.25
N THR A 64 -5.15 -11.96 -2.75
CA THR A 64 -5.38 -13.13 -1.90
C THR A 64 -4.52 -13.05 -0.65
N PHE A 65 -5.10 -13.48 0.47
CA PHE A 65 -4.38 -13.71 1.72
C PHE A 65 -4.50 -15.19 2.08
N VAL A 66 -3.36 -15.87 2.15
CA VAL A 66 -3.28 -17.30 2.43
C VAL A 66 -2.33 -17.56 3.60
N PRO A 67 -2.68 -18.38 4.60
CA PRO A 67 -1.77 -18.78 5.66
C PRO A 67 -0.46 -19.35 5.11
N LEU A 68 0.67 -18.88 5.62
CA LEU A 68 1.99 -19.37 5.27
C LEU A 68 2.38 -20.51 6.20
N ASP A 69 2.90 -21.62 5.67
CA ASP A 69 3.42 -22.76 6.45
C ASP A 69 2.45 -23.32 7.51
N ASN A 70 1.13 -23.19 7.27
CA ASN A 70 0.05 -23.52 8.20
C ASN A 70 0.03 -22.68 9.50
N ASP A 71 0.76 -21.57 9.54
CA ASP A 71 0.68 -20.58 10.61
C ASP A 71 -0.49 -19.61 10.35
N SER A 72 -1.52 -19.68 11.19
CA SER A 72 -2.68 -18.78 11.09
C SER A 72 -2.36 -17.33 11.45
N ASN A 73 -1.20 -17.06 12.03
CA ASN A 73 -0.72 -15.72 12.39
C ASN A 73 0.22 -15.14 11.31
N THR A 74 0.51 -15.88 10.25
CA THR A 74 1.29 -15.38 9.10
C THR A 74 0.52 -15.60 7.81
N LEU A 75 0.17 -14.52 7.11
CA LEU A 75 -0.52 -14.55 5.83
C LEU A 75 0.41 -14.06 4.72
N ARG A 76 0.53 -14.83 3.64
CA ARG A 76 1.09 -14.33 2.38
C ARG A 76 0.01 -13.60 1.60
N TYR A 77 0.28 -12.34 1.32
CA TYR A 77 -0.50 -11.50 0.42
C TYR A 77 0.05 -11.63 -1.00
N THR A 78 -0.82 -11.85 -1.98
CA THR A 78 -0.48 -11.76 -3.41
C THR A 78 -1.55 -10.95 -4.13
N GLU A 79 -1.12 -9.96 -4.89
CA GLU A 79 -1.95 -9.08 -5.70
C GLU A 79 -1.60 -9.21 -7.17
N GLU A 80 -2.63 -9.17 -8.02
CA GLU A 80 -2.51 -9.07 -9.47
C GLU A 80 -3.58 -8.11 -9.99
N GLY A 81 -3.19 -7.23 -10.91
CA GLY A 81 -4.11 -6.24 -11.49
C GLY A 81 -3.54 -5.53 -12.70
N VAL A 82 -4.28 -4.50 -13.14
CA VAL A 82 -3.89 -3.62 -14.23
C VAL A 82 -3.96 -2.19 -13.74
N LEU A 83 -2.84 -1.48 -13.86
CA LEU A 83 -2.77 -0.04 -13.69
C LEU A 83 -3.17 0.64 -15.00
N GLU A 84 -4.05 1.62 -14.91
CA GLU A 84 -4.48 2.48 -16.01
C GLU A 84 -4.18 3.94 -15.67
N GLN A 85 -3.48 4.63 -16.57
CA GLN A 85 -3.19 6.05 -16.45
C GLN A 85 -4.31 6.85 -17.12
N GLU A 86 -5.00 7.71 -16.37
CA GLU A 86 -6.23 8.38 -16.84
C GLU A 86 -5.97 9.29 -18.06
N ASP A 87 -4.86 10.01 -18.09
CA ASP A 87 -4.58 11.00 -19.15
C ASP A 87 -4.23 10.35 -20.50
N THR A 88 -3.56 9.20 -20.48
CA THR A 88 -3.03 8.56 -21.68
C THR A 88 -3.80 7.30 -22.07
N GLY A 89 -4.61 6.74 -21.16
CA GLY A 89 -5.21 5.42 -21.30
C GLY A 89 -4.18 4.28 -21.31
N ALA A 90 -2.91 4.57 -20.98
CA ALA A 90 -1.87 3.55 -20.96
C ALA A 90 -2.14 2.52 -19.86
N ARG A 91 -1.92 1.24 -20.16
CA ARG A 91 -2.23 0.12 -19.27
C ARG A 91 -0.99 -0.73 -19.01
N TYR A 92 -0.75 -1.05 -17.76
CA TYR A 92 0.41 -1.83 -17.32
C TYR A 92 -0.04 -2.94 -16.36
N PRO A 93 0.43 -4.18 -16.51
CA PRO A 93 0.21 -5.20 -15.50
C PRO A 93 0.93 -4.81 -14.21
N VAL A 94 0.31 -5.09 -13.07
CA VAL A 94 0.91 -4.89 -11.76
C VAL A 94 0.69 -6.12 -10.90
N ASN A 95 1.70 -6.45 -10.10
CA ASN A 95 1.66 -7.56 -9.16
C ASN A 95 2.44 -7.18 -7.92
N GLN A 96 1.96 -7.54 -6.73
CA GLN A 96 2.62 -7.25 -5.46
C GLN A 96 2.55 -8.45 -4.52
N LYS A 97 3.57 -8.60 -3.67
CA LYS A 97 3.63 -9.65 -2.66
C LYS A 97 4.15 -9.11 -1.34
N TYR A 98 3.46 -9.47 -0.26
CA TYR A 98 3.82 -9.08 1.10
C TYR A 98 3.56 -10.23 2.07
N ILE A 99 4.22 -10.19 3.22
CA ILE A 99 3.94 -11.09 4.34
C ILE A 99 3.33 -10.27 5.46
N TYR A 100 2.13 -10.65 5.90
CA TYR A 100 1.43 -10.05 7.03
C TYR A 100 1.61 -10.98 8.24
N ARG A 101 2.14 -10.48 9.35
CA ARG A 101 2.28 -11.23 10.60
C ARG A 101 1.52 -10.58 11.73
N TYR A 102 0.73 -11.37 12.43
CA TYR A 102 0.05 -10.97 13.65
C TYR A 102 0.86 -11.41 14.87
N ASP A 103 1.20 -10.45 15.73
CA ASP A 103 1.84 -10.67 17.02
C ASP A 103 0.76 -10.62 18.11
N GLU A 104 0.43 -11.77 18.69
CA GLU A 104 -0.62 -11.91 19.69
C GLU A 104 -0.29 -11.19 21.00
N GLN A 105 0.99 -11.16 21.39
CA GLN A 105 1.43 -10.55 22.65
C GLN A 105 1.34 -9.03 22.60
N ALA A 106 1.71 -8.44 21.46
CA ALA A 106 1.68 -7.00 21.26
C ALA A 106 0.40 -6.49 20.57
N ASP A 107 -0.53 -7.38 20.22
CA ASP A 107 -1.78 -7.12 19.48
C ASP A 107 -1.60 -6.24 18.23
N ARG A 108 -0.58 -6.52 17.41
CA ARG A 108 -0.20 -5.71 16.23
C ARG A 108 -0.02 -6.56 14.99
N ILE A 109 -0.17 -5.92 13.82
CA ILE A 109 0.10 -6.56 12.53
C ILE A 109 1.33 -5.92 11.92
N SER A 110 2.37 -6.70 11.61
CA SER A 110 3.54 -6.24 10.87
C SER A 110 3.46 -6.72 9.43
N VAL A 111 3.73 -5.82 8.49
CA VAL A 111 3.74 -6.10 7.05
C VAL A 111 5.18 -6.05 6.56
N TYR A 112 5.60 -7.07 5.85
CA TYR A 112 6.94 -7.24 5.31
C TYR A 112 6.88 -7.35 3.79
N PHE A 113 7.94 -6.93 3.11
CA PHE A 113 8.18 -7.32 1.73
C PHE A 113 8.41 -8.83 1.66
N ASP A 114 7.76 -9.52 0.71
CA ASP A 114 7.97 -10.96 0.46
C ASP A 114 9.28 -11.16 -0.33
N GLU A 115 10.39 -10.82 0.32
CA GLU A 115 11.77 -10.89 -0.20
C GLU A 115 12.68 -11.63 0.79
N THR A 116 13.90 -11.98 0.37
CA THR A 116 14.85 -12.70 1.22
C THR A 116 16.20 -11.95 1.26
N PRO A 117 16.67 -11.49 2.42
CA PRO A 117 15.99 -11.51 3.72
C PRO A 117 14.78 -10.57 3.74
N GLU A 118 13.77 -10.90 4.54
CA GLU A 118 12.59 -10.05 4.65
C GLU A 118 12.91 -8.69 5.23
N ARG A 119 12.25 -7.67 4.71
CA ARG A 119 12.36 -6.29 5.18
C ARG A 119 11.01 -5.79 5.65
N LEU A 120 11.00 -5.18 6.84
CA LEU A 120 9.79 -4.58 7.41
C LEU A 120 9.33 -3.41 6.53
N LEU A 121 8.08 -3.47 6.07
CA LEU A 121 7.42 -2.36 5.41
C LEU A 121 6.79 -1.43 6.46
N HIS A 122 5.85 -1.90 7.26
CA HIS A 122 5.31 -1.12 8.39
C HIS A 122 4.63 -2.01 9.42
N THR A 123 4.42 -1.48 10.61
CA THR A 123 3.64 -2.11 11.68
C THR A 123 2.38 -1.30 11.91
N LEU A 124 1.23 -1.99 11.98
CA LEU A 124 -0.07 -1.41 12.25
C LEU A 124 -0.33 -1.34 13.76
N ILE A 125 -0.67 -0.15 14.21
CA ILE A 125 -1.08 0.17 15.57
C ILE A 125 -2.54 0.61 15.52
N ILE A 126 -3.39 0.07 16.40
CA ILE A 126 -4.78 0.50 16.50
C ILE A 126 -4.84 1.94 17.02
N ASP A 127 -5.58 2.80 16.36
CA ASP A 127 -5.79 4.17 16.82
C ASP A 127 -6.67 4.20 18.08
N GLN A 128 -6.33 5.01 19.07
CA GLN A 128 -7.16 5.19 20.27
C GLN A 128 -7.24 6.68 20.62
N PRO A 129 -8.46 7.24 20.80
CA PRO A 129 -9.77 6.62 20.61
C PRO A 129 -10.09 6.36 19.12
N GLN A 130 -11.05 5.48 18.86
CA GLN A 130 -11.52 5.22 17.50
C GLN A 130 -12.31 6.43 16.95
N PRO A 131 -11.95 6.95 15.75
CA PRO A 131 -12.59 8.15 15.20
C PRO A 131 -14.07 8.00 14.85
N GLN A 132 -14.52 6.78 14.55
CA GLN A 132 -15.89 6.49 14.13
C GLN A 132 -16.41 5.21 14.78
N PRO A 133 -17.71 5.14 15.13
CA PRO A 133 -18.31 3.92 15.64
C PRO A 133 -18.39 2.84 14.55
N ASN A 134 -18.24 1.58 14.95
CA ASN A 134 -18.33 0.38 14.07
C ASN A 134 -17.27 0.27 12.97
N THR A 135 -16.25 1.12 12.99
CA THR A 135 -15.11 1.08 12.08
C THR A 135 -13.84 0.97 12.93
N LEU A 136 -12.91 0.09 12.55
CA LEU A 136 -11.59 0.07 13.16
C LEU A 136 -10.58 0.82 12.29
N PHE A 137 -9.89 1.78 12.88
CA PHE A 137 -8.75 2.46 12.30
C PHE A 137 -7.45 1.95 12.91
N ALA A 138 -6.49 1.66 12.04
CA ALA A 138 -5.12 1.35 12.42
C ALA A 138 -4.14 2.09 11.51
N THR A 139 -3.09 2.64 12.09
CA THR A 139 -2.08 3.40 11.36
C THR A 139 -0.74 2.68 11.38
N GLY A 140 0.02 2.84 10.29
CA GLY A 140 1.40 2.40 10.21
C GLY A 140 2.26 3.55 9.71
N HIS A 141 3.45 3.68 10.27
CA HIS A 141 4.42 4.69 9.85
C HIS A 141 5.72 4.00 9.44
N HIS A 142 6.25 4.42 8.30
CA HIS A 142 7.53 3.96 7.80
C HIS A 142 8.34 5.12 7.21
N PRO A 143 9.44 5.54 7.86
CA PRO A 143 10.42 6.39 7.21
C PRO A 143 11.26 5.53 6.25
N CYS A 144 11.36 5.93 4.98
CA CYS A 144 12.39 5.39 4.08
C CYS A 144 13.20 6.52 3.47
N GLY A 145 14.45 6.64 3.87
CA GLY A 145 15.32 7.74 3.47
C GLY A 145 14.71 9.09 3.86
N ASP A 146 14.60 9.98 2.87
CA ASP A 146 13.98 11.30 3.04
C ASP A 146 12.44 11.28 2.85
N ASP A 147 11.86 10.12 2.53
CA ASP A 147 10.43 9.94 2.31
C ASP A 147 9.74 9.38 3.55
N THR A 148 8.51 9.86 3.79
CA THR A 148 7.61 9.36 4.83
C THR A 148 6.44 8.62 4.19
N TYR A 149 6.18 7.41 4.66
CA TYR A 149 5.03 6.61 4.29
C TYR A 149 4.11 6.44 5.48
N ASN A 150 2.94 7.07 5.42
CA ASN A 150 1.89 6.92 6.42
C ASN A 150 0.77 6.06 5.86
N ALA A 151 0.61 4.87 6.42
CA ALA A 151 -0.46 3.93 6.12
C ALA A 151 -1.64 4.14 7.07
N THR A 152 -2.86 4.12 6.55
CA THR A 152 -4.09 4.09 7.33
C THR A 152 -4.97 2.98 6.80
N TYR A 153 -5.32 2.04 7.68
CA TYR A 153 -6.28 0.99 7.44
C TYR A 153 -7.61 1.37 8.08
N GLN A 154 -8.67 1.26 7.32
CA GLN A 154 -10.05 1.44 7.77
C GLN A 154 -10.81 0.13 7.53
N PHE A 155 -11.20 -0.55 8.60
CA PHE A 155 -11.88 -1.84 8.56
C PHE A 155 -13.39 -1.69 8.78
N GLU A 156 -14.18 -2.08 7.78
CA GLU A 156 -15.66 -2.07 7.75
C GLU A 156 -16.17 -3.52 7.78
N MET A 157 -16.11 -4.15 8.96
CA MET A 157 -16.16 -5.60 9.08
C MET A 157 -17.54 -6.27 8.93
N PRO A 158 -18.69 -5.63 9.18
CA PRO A 158 -19.97 -6.19 8.72
C PRO A 158 -20.09 -6.22 7.18
N GLN A 159 -19.37 -5.34 6.47
CA GLN A 159 -19.47 -5.16 5.02
C GLN A 159 -18.41 -5.95 4.25
N HIS A 160 -17.53 -6.70 4.94
CA HIS A 160 -16.38 -7.37 4.34
C HIS A 160 -15.59 -6.45 3.40
N ARG A 161 -15.32 -5.25 3.90
CA ARG A 161 -14.61 -4.20 3.19
C ARG A 161 -13.53 -3.62 4.09
N PHE A 162 -12.39 -3.29 3.49
CA PHE A 162 -11.44 -2.39 4.16
C PHE A 162 -10.76 -1.49 3.14
N THR A 163 -10.27 -0.36 3.62
CA THR A 163 -9.55 0.62 2.82
C THR A 163 -8.13 0.78 3.37
N LEU A 164 -7.13 0.72 2.49
CA LEU A 164 -5.74 1.02 2.79
C LEU A 164 -5.33 2.30 2.07
N THR A 165 -5.00 3.34 2.82
CA THR A 165 -4.51 4.59 2.27
C THR A 165 -3.05 4.81 2.67
N TYR A 166 -2.18 4.98 1.68
CA TYR A 166 -0.84 5.52 1.88
C TYR A 166 -0.83 7.00 1.52
N ASN A 167 -0.34 7.82 2.44
CA ASN A 167 0.11 9.18 2.16
C ASN A 167 1.63 9.19 2.15
N VAL A 168 2.20 9.51 0.99
CA VAL A 168 3.64 9.50 0.77
C VAL A 168 4.12 10.91 0.50
N SER A 169 5.05 11.37 1.31
CA SER A 169 5.63 12.71 1.21
C SER A 169 7.14 12.66 1.41
N GLY A 170 7.88 13.30 0.54
CA GLY A 170 9.32 13.53 0.65
C GLY A 170 9.78 14.56 -0.38
N PRO A 171 11.08 14.85 -0.47
CA PRO A 171 11.61 15.88 -1.37
C PRO A 171 11.18 15.72 -2.83
N ASN A 172 11.05 14.46 -3.28
CA ASN A 172 10.77 14.10 -4.67
C ASN A 172 9.49 13.26 -4.84
N LYS A 173 8.77 12.97 -3.75
CA LYS A 173 7.56 12.16 -3.78
C LYS A 173 6.43 12.90 -3.08
N ASN A 174 5.30 13.01 -3.75
CA ASN A 174 4.09 13.50 -3.13
C ASN A 174 2.91 12.80 -3.78
N TYR A 175 2.46 11.71 -3.18
CA TYR A 175 1.31 10.98 -3.71
C TYR A 175 0.47 10.36 -2.61
N GLN A 176 -0.78 10.18 -2.96
CA GLN A 176 -1.74 9.42 -2.18
C GLN A 176 -2.16 8.20 -2.97
N MET A 177 -2.17 7.05 -2.31
CA MET A 177 -2.65 5.79 -2.87
C MET A 177 -3.71 5.21 -1.95
N SER A 178 -4.95 5.09 -2.42
CA SER A 178 -6.06 4.54 -1.66
C SER A 178 -6.58 3.28 -2.34
N THR A 179 -6.55 2.15 -1.64
CA THR A 179 -6.99 0.85 -2.13
C THR A 179 -8.20 0.42 -1.35
N ILE A 180 -9.30 0.15 -2.04
CA ILE A 180 -10.50 -0.46 -1.48
C ILE A 180 -10.44 -1.95 -1.78
N PHE A 181 -10.60 -2.76 -0.74
CA PHE A 181 -10.72 -4.20 -0.81
C PHE A 181 -12.16 -4.58 -0.52
N THR A 182 -12.78 -5.38 -1.38
CA THR A 182 -14.12 -5.96 -1.15
C THR A 182 -14.12 -7.45 -1.41
N LYS A 183 -14.83 -8.22 -0.58
CA LYS A 183 -15.15 -9.63 -0.87
C LYS A 183 -16.31 -9.74 -1.85
#